data_AF-A0A959QPK0-F1
#
_entry.id   AF-A0A959QPK0-F1
#
_cell.length_a   1.000
_cell.length_b   1.000
_cell.length_c   1.000
_cell.angle_alpha   90.00
_cell.angle_beta   90.00
_cell.angle_gamma   90.00
#
_symmetry.space_group_name_H-M   'P 1'
#
loop_
_entity.id
_entity.type
_entity.pdbx_description
1 polymer ?
#
loop_
_entity_poly.entity_id
_entity_poly.type
_entity_poly.pdbx_seq_one_letter_code
_entity_poly.pdbx_strand_id
1 'polypeptide(L)'
;MRVFGLIWLWCVPFIAMSQQTITSTIWHDGQEREYILYVPAAYTGMDAVPLVLNFHGYGSNAFEQMWYGDFRAIADTANFLIVHPLGTLYNGTAHFNVGGW
;
A
#
# COMPACT_ATOMS: atom_id res chain seq x y z
N MET A 1 -15.73 19.35 -55.05
CA MET A 1 -14.53 18.79 -54.39
C MET A 1 -14.98 18.07 -53.14
N ARG A 2 -14.81 16.74 -53.07
CA ARG A 2 -15.15 15.94 -51.89
C ARG A 2 -13.91 15.87 -51.00
N VAL A 3 -13.94 16.55 -49.86
CA VAL A 3 -12.88 16.43 -48.86
C VAL A 3 -13.19 15.21 -48.02
N PHE A 4 -12.38 14.17 -48.16
CA PHE A 4 -12.41 12.99 -47.27
C PHE A 4 -11.70 13.37 -45.97
N GLY A 5 -12.45 13.47 -44.88
CA GLY A 5 -11.89 13.68 -43.54
C GLY A 5 -11.29 12.38 -43.02
N LEU A 6 -9.97 12.36 -42.82
CA LEU A 6 -9.27 11.26 -42.17
C LEU A 6 -9.48 11.39 -40.66
N ILE A 7 -10.27 10.49 -40.06
CA ILE A 7 -10.39 10.41 -38.59
C ILE A 7 -9.12 9.72 -38.08
N TRP A 8 -8.26 10.49 -37.42
CA TRP A 8 -7.04 9.98 -36.81
C TRP A 8 -7.37 9.49 -35.40
N LEU A 9 -7.57 8.17 -35.25
CA LEU A 9 -7.85 7.55 -33.95
C LEU A 9 -6.53 7.48 -33.16
N TRP A 10 -6.30 8.46 -32.28
CA TRP A 10 -5.26 8.36 -31.27
C TRP A 10 -5.73 7.37 -30.19
N CYS A 11 -5.28 6.12 -30.27
CA CYS A 11 -5.32 5.23 -29.12
C CYS A 11 -4.31 5.74 -28.09
N VAL A 12 -4.78 6.58 -27.16
CA VAL A 12 -4.03 6.85 -25.94
C VAL A 12 -4.10 5.56 -25.10
N PRO A 13 -2.98 4.94 -24.72
CA PRO A 13 -3.02 3.77 -23.87
C PRO A 13 -3.66 4.17 -22.53
N PHE A 14 -4.79 3.55 -22.21
CA PHE A 14 -5.39 3.67 -20.89
C PHE A 14 -4.47 2.92 -19.92
N ILE A 15 -3.59 3.64 -19.23
CA ILE A 15 -2.78 3.07 -18.15
C ILE A 15 -3.74 2.84 -16.98
N ALA A 16 -4.33 1.65 -16.93
CA ALA A 16 -5.00 1.20 -15.72
C ALA A 16 -3.94 0.92 -14.66
N MET A 17 -4.01 1.61 -13.52
CA MET A 17 -3.20 1.24 -12.36
C MET A 17 -3.78 -0.06 -11.80
N SER A 18 -3.03 -1.15 -11.89
CA SER A 18 -3.37 -2.38 -11.17
C SER A 18 -3.19 -2.17 -9.67
N GLN A 19 -3.62 -3.15 -8.88
CA GLN A 19 -3.23 -3.26 -7.48
C GLN A 19 -1.71 -3.09 -7.34
N GLN A 20 -1.28 -2.40 -6.28
CA GLN A 20 0.13 -2.17 -5.99
C GLN A 20 0.46 -2.63 -4.57
N THR A 21 1.64 -3.22 -4.40
CA THR A 21 2.25 -3.47 -3.09
C THR A 21 3.59 -2.77 -3.08
N ILE A 22 3.75 -1.82 -2.17
CA ILE A 22 4.85 -0.86 -2.17
C ILE A 22 5.56 -0.96 -0.81
N THR A 23 6.83 -1.32 -0.81
CA THR A 23 7.69 -1.14 0.36
C THR A 23 8.25 0.28 0.34
N SER A 24 8.12 1.00 1.44
CA SER A 24 8.58 2.38 1.53
C SER A 24 8.95 2.73 2.98
N THR A 25 9.52 3.92 3.16
CA THR A 25 9.94 4.43 4.44
C THR A 25 9.35 5.82 4.71
N ILE A 26 9.21 6.16 5.99
CA ILE A 26 8.93 7.51 6.45
C ILE A 26 9.94 7.91 7.53
N TRP A 27 10.28 9.20 7.59
CA TRP A 27 11.08 9.75 8.67
C TRP A 27 10.16 10.21 9.80
N HIS A 28 10.31 9.64 11.00
CA HIS A 28 9.50 9.98 12.17
C HIS A 28 10.31 9.81 13.45
N ASP A 29 10.24 10.80 14.35
CA ASP A 29 10.95 10.81 15.64
C ASP A 29 12.45 10.49 15.55
N GLY A 30 13.11 11.05 14.54
CA GLY A 30 14.55 10.89 14.32
C GLY A 30 14.97 9.51 13.83
N GLN A 31 14.02 8.69 13.35
CA GLN A 31 14.28 7.35 12.82
C GLN A 31 13.57 7.14 11.49
N GLU A 32 14.19 6.35 10.61
CA GLU A 32 13.54 5.83 9.42
C GLU A 32 12.66 4.64 9.80
N ARG A 33 11.39 4.66 9.38
CA ARG A 33 10.39 3.64 9.68
C ARG A 33 9.92 3.01 8.39
N GLU A 34 10.09 1.69 8.27
CA GLU A 34 9.68 0.92 7.09
C GLU A 34 8.22 0.46 7.22
N TYR A 35 7.54 0.35 6.08
CA TYR A 35 6.21 -0.22 5.97
C TYR A 35 5.97 -0.81 4.57
N ILE A 36 4.98 -1.69 4.48
CA ILE A 36 4.40 -2.14 3.21
C ILE A 36 3.02 -1.51 3.06
N LEU A 37 2.78 -0.80 1.96
CA LEU A 37 1.49 -0.26 1.57
C LEU A 37 0.87 -1.12 0.46
N TYR A 38 -0.36 -1.55 0.66
CA TYR A 38 -1.20 -2.11 -0.38
C TYR A 38 -2.22 -1.08 -0.87
N VAL A 39 -2.25 -0.88 -2.18
CA VAL A 39 -3.17 0.00 -2.89
C VAL A 39 -4.06 -0.87 -3.80
N PRO A 40 -5.38 -0.95 -3.58
CA PRO A 40 -6.27 -1.69 -4.46
C PRO A 40 -6.40 -0.97 -5.81
N ALA A 41 -6.67 -1.70 -6.90
CA ALA A 41 -6.81 -1.10 -8.24
C ALA A 41 -7.95 -0.06 -8.34
N ALA A 42 -8.93 -0.16 -7.44
CA ALA A 42 -10.06 0.76 -7.39
C ALA A 42 -9.69 2.15 -6.82
N TYR A 43 -8.54 2.28 -6.14
CA TYR A 43 -8.11 3.56 -5.59
C TYR A 43 -7.42 4.42 -6.66
N THR A 44 -8.09 5.49 -7.07
CA THR A 44 -7.62 6.41 -8.11
C THR A 44 -6.84 7.60 -7.56
N GLY A 45 -6.76 7.75 -6.23
CA GLY A 45 -6.18 8.93 -5.58
C GLY A 45 -7.04 10.19 -5.61
N MET A 46 -8.26 10.12 -6.17
CA MET A 46 -9.15 11.28 -6.30
C MET A 46 -10.02 11.52 -5.07
N ASP A 47 -10.47 10.44 -4.43
CA ASP A 47 -11.32 10.49 -3.24
C ASP A 47 -10.59 9.89 -2.03
N ALA A 48 -10.84 10.43 -0.84
CA ALA A 48 -10.33 9.85 0.39
C ALA A 48 -11.00 8.50 0.66
N VAL A 49 -10.20 7.50 1.01
CA VAL A 49 -10.64 6.15 1.41
C VAL A 49 -10.12 5.81 2.81
N PRO A 50 -10.72 4.84 3.51
CA PRO A 50 -10.18 4.37 4.78
C PRO A 50 -8.75 3.84 4.63
N LEU A 51 -7.95 4.05 5.68
CA LEU A 51 -6.62 3.45 5.83
C LEU A 51 -6.64 2.49 7.01
N VAL A 52 -6.33 1.22 6.76
CA VAL A 52 -6.20 0.19 7.79
C VAL A 52 -4.72 0.02 8.13
N LEU A 53 -4.38 0.19 9.41
CA LEU A 53 -3.07 -0.16 9.94
C LEU A 53 -3.12 -1.59 10.48
N ASN A 54 -2.39 -2.50 9.83
CA ASN A 54 -2.40 -3.93 10.14
C ASN A 54 -1.03 -4.34 10.70
N PHE A 55 -0.94 -4.34 12.03
CA PHE A 55 0.31 -4.49 12.78
C PHE A 55 0.68 -5.94 13.03
N HIS A 56 1.97 -6.26 12.91
CA HIS A 56 2.51 -7.58 13.23
C HIS A 56 2.62 -7.83 14.74
N GLY A 57 2.64 -9.10 15.15
CA GLY A 57 2.91 -9.51 16.53
C GLY A 57 4.39 -9.43 16.92
N TYR A 58 4.70 -9.67 18.19
CA TYR A 58 6.09 -9.69 18.69
C TYR A 58 6.98 -10.66 17.90
N GLY A 59 8.15 -10.20 17.47
CA GLY A 59 9.14 -11.00 16.74
C GLY A 59 8.83 -11.25 15.27
N SER A 60 7.66 -10.84 14.79
CA SER A 60 7.28 -10.91 13.38
C SER A 60 7.72 -9.64 12.62
N ASN A 61 7.27 -9.47 11.38
CA ASN A 61 7.58 -8.32 10.53
C ASN A 61 6.39 -7.93 9.63
N ALA A 62 6.52 -6.80 8.92
CA ALA A 62 5.49 -6.27 8.03
C ALA A 62 5.06 -7.27 6.93
N PHE A 63 6.01 -7.99 6.34
CA PHE A 63 5.74 -8.95 5.28
C PHE A 63 4.97 -10.15 5.80
N GLU A 64 5.40 -10.75 6.92
CA GLU A 64 4.69 -11.85 7.56
C GLU A 64 3.25 -11.45 7.93
N GLN A 65 3.04 -10.25 8.47
CA GLN A 65 1.70 -9.80 8.82
C GLN A 65 0.79 -9.59 7.61
N MET A 66 1.35 -9.14 6.48
CA MET A 66 0.59 -9.07 5.23
C MET A 66 0.01 -10.43 4.82
N TRP A 67 0.65 -11.54 5.20
CA TRP A 67 0.16 -12.88 4.92
C TRP A 67 -0.69 -13.47 6.06
N TYR A 68 -0.36 -13.20 7.32
CA TYR A 68 -1.12 -13.71 8.47
C TYR A 68 -2.52 -13.08 8.57
N GLY A 69 -2.59 -11.77 8.34
CA GLY A 69 -3.82 -10.99 8.32
C GLY A 69 -4.11 -10.44 6.93
N ASP A 70 -4.09 -11.30 5.90
CA ASP A 70 -4.21 -10.87 4.51
C ASP A 70 -5.59 -10.27 4.20
N PHE A 71 -5.64 -8.94 4.21
CA PHE A 71 -6.84 -8.17 3.94
C PHE A 71 -6.92 -7.69 2.49
N ARG A 72 -5.98 -8.06 1.61
CA ARG A 72 -5.88 -7.49 0.26
C ARG A 72 -7.11 -7.76 -0.59
N ALA A 73 -7.64 -8.99 -0.55
CA ALA A 73 -8.89 -9.32 -1.24
C ALA A 73 -10.11 -8.52 -0.69
N ILE A 74 -10.10 -8.17 0.60
CA ILE A 74 -11.14 -7.33 1.19
C ILE A 74 -10.94 -5.87 0.76
N ALA A 75 -9.70 -5.37 0.74
CA ALA A 75 -9.35 -4.04 0.24
C ALA A 75 -9.74 -3.85 -1.23
N ASP A 76 -9.56 -4.89 -2.07
CA ASP A 76 -9.98 -4.89 -3.47
C ASP A 76 -11.50 -4.72 -3.65
N THR A 77 -12.30 -5.21 -2.71
CA THR A 77 -13.77 -5.17 -2.79
C THR A 77 -14.37 -3.95 -2.08
N ALA A 78 -13.79 -3.54 -0.96
CA ALA A 78 -14.29 -2.44 -0.13
C ALA A 78 -13.56 -1.11 -0.34
N ASN A 79 -12.53 -1.09 -1.21
CA ASN A 79 -11.75 0.08 -1.58
C ASN A 79 -11.15 0.83 -0.38
N PHE A 80 -10.27 0.16 0.38
CA PHE A 80 -9.46 0.76 1.43
C PHE A 80 -7.98 0.46 1.24
N LEU A 81 -7.12 1.33 1.77
CA LEU A 81 -5.67 1.13 1.79
C LEU A 81 -5.27 0.29 2.99
N ILE A 82 -4.22 -0.53 2.85
CA ILE A 82 -3.62 -1.26 3.97
C ILE A 82 -2.18 -0.83 4.12
N VAL A 83 -1.79 -0.45 5.33
CA VAL A 83 -0.38 -0.30 5.69
C VAL A 83 -0.04 -1.38 6.70
N HIS A 84 1.05 -2.09 6.44
CA HIS A 84 1.71 -3.02 7.34
C HIS A 84 3.01 -2.35 7.83
N PRO A 85 3.00 -1.68 8.98
CA PRO A 85 4.21 -1.09 9.53
C PRO A 85 5.20 -2.18 9.97
N LEU A 86 6.50 -1.91 9.84
CA LEU A 86 7.53 -2.70 10.50
C LEU A 86 7.82 -2.08 11.87
N GLY A 87 7.73 -2.90 12.92
CA GLY A 87 8.14 -2.54 14.27
C GLY A 87 9.65 -2.32 14.35
N THR A 88 10.08 -1.53 15.32
CA THR A 88 11.50 -1.29 15.59
C THR A 88 12.11 -2.41 16.44
N LEU A 89 13.43 -2.52 16.43
CA LEU A 89 14.14 -3.55 17.20
C LEU A 89 14.36 -3.11 18.66
N TYR A 90 14.16 -4.03 19.59
CA TYR A 90 14.67 -3.97 20.97
C TYR A 90 15.29 -5.33 21.26
N ASN A 91 16.54 -5.32 21.72
CA ASN A 91 17.32 -6.54 21.92
C ASN A 91 17.27 -7.49 20.71
N GLY A 92 17.29 -6.94 19.49
CA GLY A 92 17.28 -7.70 18.24
C GLY A 92 15.91 -8.22 17.79
N THR A 93 14.82 -7.93 18.51
CA THR A 93 13.47 -8.41 18.17
C THR A 93 12.56 -7.27 17.74
N ALA A 94 11.84 -7.44 16.62
CA ALA A 94 10.90 -6.45 16.11
C ALA A 94 9.61 -6.41 16.93
N HIS A 95 9.14 -5.22 17.27
CA HIS A 95 7.93 -4.98 18.07
C HIS A 95 7.51 -3.51 17.99
N PHE A 96 6.31 -3.22 18.49
CA PHE A 96 5.76 -1.86 18.58
C PHE A 96 5.89 -1.32 20.00
N ASN A 97 5.88 0.01 20.14
CA ASN A 97 5.94 0.71 21.43
C ASN A 97 7.18 0.36 22.28
N VAL A 98 8.36 0.49 21.68
CA VAL A 98 9.58 -0.22 22.10
C VAL A 98 10.35 0.47 23.25
N GLY A 99 9.67 0.64 24.38
CA GLY A 99 10.26 1.03 25.67
C GLY A 99 10.62 -0.16 26.58
N GLY A 100 10.46 -1.40 26.10
CA GLY A 100 10.63 -2.65 26.86
C GLY A 100 9.39 -3.03 27.69
N TRP A 101 9.11 -4.34 27.79
CA TRP A 101 7.90 -4.94 28.37
C TRP A 101 7.67 -4.64 29.85
#